data_AF-X1N483-F1
#
_entry.id   AF-X1N483-F1
#
_cell.length_a   1.000
_cell.length_b   1.000
_cell.length_c   1.000
_cell.angle_alpha   90.00
_cell.angle_beta   90.00
_cell.angle_gamma   90.00
#
_symmetry.space_group_name_H-M   'P 1'
#
loop_
_entity.id
_entity.type
_entity.pdbx_description
1 polymer ?
#
loop_
_entity_poly.entity_id
_entity_poly.type
_entity_poly.pdbx_seq_one_letter_code
_entity_poly.pdbx_strand_id
1 'polypeptide(L)'
;SKLPELPEARRDRFVAEYGLPLYDANLLTDSKAMADYFEACLKTETPQSLPLARRAKTVSNWLLDEFSRLLNVTDTEISDSRVSPEQLCQLLDLIQKGSISGTSAKLVLEEMFNTSKDAADIITQRGLSKG
;
A
#
# COMPACT_ATOMS: atom_id res chain seq x y z
N SER A 1 -28.30 -6.89 8.63
CA SER A 1 -26.85 -6.75 8.84
C SER A 1 -26.12 -7.78 8.01
N LYS A 2 -25.22 -7.37 7.11
CA LYS A 2 -24.34 -8.33 6.42
C LYS A 2 -23.26 -8.76 7.42
N LEU A 3 -23.15 -10.05 7.69
CA LEU A 3 -22.05 -10.61 8.45
C LEU A 3 -20.74 -10.24 7.73
N PRO A 4 -19.70 -9.76 8.44
CA PRO A 4 -18.39 -9.54 7.84
C PRO A 4 -17.84 -10.87 7.30
N GLU A 5 -17.13 -10.80 6.18
CA GLU A 5 -16.42 -11.94 5.60
C GLU A 5 -15.42 -12.48 6.64
N LEU A 6 -15.37 -13.80 6.81
CA LEU A 6 -14.40 -14.44 7.71
C LEU A 6 -12.97 -14.26 7.16
N PRO A 7 -11.93 -14.15 8.02
CA PRO A 7 -10.55 -13.98 7.57
C PRO A 7 -10.10 -15.02 6.54
N GLU A 8 -10.44 -16.30 6.76
CA GLU A 8 -10.10 -17.40 5.84
C GLU A 8 -10.79 -17.26 4.48
N ALA A 9 -12.06 -16.88 4.46
CA ALA A 9 -12.79 -16.65 3.20
C ALA A 9 -12.20 -15.47 2.42
N ARG A 10 -11.85 -14.40 3.14
CA ARG A 10 -11.21 -13.21 2.56
C ARG A 10 -9.84 -13.54 1.97
N ARG A 11 -9.06 -14.36 2.68
CA ARG A 11 -7.75 -14.85 2.20
C ARG A 11 -7.91 -15.64 0.91
N ASP A 12 -8.81 -16.61 0.90
CA ASP A 12 -9.02 -17.47 -0.26
C ASP A 12 -9.47 -16.64 -1.48
N ARG A 13 -10.28 -15.60 -1.25
CA ARG A 13 -10.62 -14.61 -2.27
C ARG A 13 -9.41 -13.81 -2.74
N PHE A 14 -8.54 -13.34 -1.85
CA PHE A 14 -7.32 -12.61 -2.26
C PHE A 14 -6.41 -13.47 -3.14
N VAL A 15 -6.32 -14.78 -2.88
CA VAL A 15 -5.60 -15.71 -3.75
C VAL A 15 -6.31 -15.85 -5.10
N ALA A 16 -7.62 -16.10 -5.11
CA ALA A 16 -8.36 -16.39 -6.34
C ALA A 16 -8.58 -15.16 -7.24
N GLU A 17 -8.93 -14.01 -6.66
CA GLU A 17 -9.30 -12.78 -7.38
C GLU A 17 -8.07 -11.93 -7.74
N TYR A 18 -7.09 -11.87 -6.84
CA TYR A 18 -5.93 -11.00 -7.00
C TYR A 18 -4.64 -11.74 -7.36
N GLY A 19 -4.66 -13.08 -7.35
CA GLY A 19 -3.49 -13.90 -7.68
C GLY A 19 -2.36 -13.76 -6.65
N LEU A 20 -2.68 -13.40 -5.41
CA LEU A 20 -1.68 -13.31 -4.35
C LEU A 20 -1.22 -14.71 -3.93
N PRO A 21 0.06 -14.89 -3.58
CA PRO A 21 0.52 -16.09 -2.90
C PRO A 21 -0.29 -16.30 -1.61
N LEU A 22 -0.58 -17.56 -1.28
CA LEU A 22 -1.33 -17.90 -0.06
C LEU A 22 -0.67 -17.32 1.21
N TYR A 23 0.66 -17.26 1.25
CA TYR A 23 1.40 -16.67 2.35
C TYR A 23 1.08 -15.19 2.53
N ASP A 24 1.23 -14.38 1.48
CA ASP A 24 0.92 -12.94 1.50
C ASP A 24 -0.55 -12.68 1.81
N ALA A 25 -1.45 -13.48 1.21
CA ALA A 25 -2.87 -13.40 1.48
C ALA A 25 -3.18 -13.67 2.97
N ASN A 26 -2.56 -14.69 3.59
CA ASN A 26 -2.71 -14.96 5.02
C ASN A 26 -2.30 -13.73 5.84
N LEU A 27 -1.10 -13.18 5.59
CA LEU A 27 -0.58 -12.03 6.34
C LEU A 27 -1.47 -10.80 6.22
N LEU A 28 -1.95 -10.49 5.01
CA LEU A 28 -2.85 -9.35 4.80
C LEU A 28 -4.18 -9.52 5.54
N THR A 29 -4.67 -10.74 5.67
CA THR A 29 -5.96 -11.05 6.32
C THR A 29 -5.90 -11.35 7.80
N ASP A 30 -4.69 -11.37 8.39
CA ASP A 30 -4.48 -11.62 9.82
C ASP A 30 -5.08 -10.49 10.68
N SER A 31 -5.09 -9.27 10.15
CA SER A 31 -5.80 -8.13 10.73
C SER A 31 -6.89 -7.62 9.80
N LYS A 32 -8.09 -7.41 10.35
CA LYS A 32 -9.19 -6.77 9.61
C LYS A 32 -8.78 -5.40 9.06
N ALA A 33 -8.06 -4.60 9.86
CA ALA A 33 -7.65 -3.27 9.46
C ALA A 33 -6.64 -3.30 8.30
N MET A 34 -5.70 -4.25 8.33
CA MET A 34 -4.74 -4.46 7.23
C MET A 34 -5.44 -4.86 5.93
N ALA A 35 -6.36 -5.83 6.00
CA ALA A 35 -7.12 -6.26 4.85
C ALA A 35 -8.04 -5.17 4.30
N ASP A 36 -8.66 -4.37 5.17
CA ASP A 36 -9.50 -3.23 4.77
C ASP A 36 -8.67 -2.15 4.07
N TYR A 37 -7.47 -1.84 4.58
CA TYR A 37 -6.55 -0.89 3.97
C TYR A 37 -6.09 -1.38 2.58
N PHE A 38 -5.71 -2.65 2.47
CA PHE A 38 -5.32 -3.27 1.20
C PHE A 38 -6.43 -3.17 0.15
N GLU A 39 -7.67 -3.53 0.50
CA GLU A 39 -8.79 -3.41 -0.44
C GLU A 39 -9.15 -1.96 -0.78
N ALA A 40 -9.00 -1.04 0.18
CA ALA A 40 -9.16 0.38 -0.09
C ALA A 40 -8.16 0.84 -1.15
N CYS A 41 -6.89 0.42 -1.08
CA CYS A 41 -5.90 0.69 -2.13
C CYS A 41 -6.37 0.18 -3.50
N LEU A 42 -6.91 -1.03 -3.58
CA LEU A 42 -7.38 -1.60 -4.86
C LEU A 42 -8.57 -0.84 -5.46
N LYS A 43 -9.40 -0.20 -4.63
CA LYS A 43 -10.54 0.64 -5.05
C LYS A 43 -10.14 1.99 -5.63
N THR A 44 -8.95 2.51 -5.33
CA THR A 44 -8.48 3.84 -5.80
C THR A 44 -8.24 3.95 -7.30
N GLU A 45 -8.45 2.85 -8.04
CA GLU A 45 -8.13 2.68 -9.47
C GLU A 45 -6.68 3.00 -9.87
N THR A 46 -5.80 3.33 -8.93
CA THR A 46 -4.43 3.82 -9.15
C THR A 46 -3.42 2.80 -8.63
N PRO A 47 -2.31 2.50 -9.34
CA PRO A 47 -1.92 2.94 -10.68
C PRO A 47 -2.83 2.34 -11.76
N GLN A 48 -3.45 3.16 -12.61
CA GLN A 48 -4.30 2.69 -13.72
C GLN A 48 -3.52 1.89 -14.78
N SER A 49 -2.21 2.09 -14.85
CA SER A 49 -1.31 1.44 -15.81
C SER A 49 -1.05 -0.05 -15.54
N LEU A 50 -1.49 -0.59 -14.39
CA LEU A 50 -1.28 -1.98 -14.01
C LEU A 50 -2.57 -2.80 -14.07
N PRO A 51 -2.53 -4.03 -14.61
CA PRO A 51 -3.60 -5.01 -14.39
C PRO A 51 -3.86 -5.23 -12.89
N LEU A 52 -5.11 -5.49 -12.51
CA LEU A 52 -5.53 -5.62 -11.10
C LEU A 52 -4.63 -6.57 -10.29
N ALA A 53 -4.32 -7.76 -10.82
CA ALA A 53 -3.45 -8.72 -10.15
C ALA A 53 -2.03 -8.18 -9.89
N ARG A 54 -1.47 -7.42 -10.85
CA ARG A 54 -0.15 -6.80 -10.67
C ARG A 54 -0.23 -5.63 -9.69
N ARG A 55 -1.29 -4.83 -9.72
CA ARG A 55 -1.54 -3.78 -8.71
C ARG A 55 -1.63 -4.38 -7.31
N ALA A 56 -2.43 -5.43 -7.14
CA ALA A 56 -2.59 -6.14 -5.89
C ALA A 56 -1.26 -6.68 -5.35
N LYS A 57 -0.46 -7.32 -6.20
CA LYS A 57 0.88 -7.76 -5.80
C LYS A 57 1.77 -6.60 -5.36
N THR A 58 1.79 -5.50 -6.10
CA THR A 58 2.59 -4.32 -5.75
C THR A 58 2.15 -3.75 -4.40
N VAL A 59 0.85 -3.55 -4.18
CA VAL A 59 0.31 -3.04 -2.92
C VAL A 59 0.62 -4.01 -1.76
N SER A 60 0.40 -5.32 -1.96
CA SER A 60 0.71 -6.36 -0.98
C SER A 60 2.16 -6.27 -0.51
N ASN A 61 3.11 -6.24 -1.45
CA ASN A 61 4.53 -6.14 -1.10
C ASN A 61 4.85 -4.87 -0.31
N TRP A 62 4.30 -3.72 -0.70
CA TRP A 62 4.54 -2.47 0.01
C TRP A 62 3.92 -2.42 1.40
N LEU A 63 2.73 -3.00 1.56
CA LEU A 63 2.08 -3.10 2.87
C LEU A 63 2.84 -4.03 3.81
N LEU A 64 3.18 -5.23 3.35
CA LEU A 64 3.84 -6.25 4.17
C LEU A 64 5.31 -5.93 4.47
N ASP A 65 5.98 -5.19 3.58
CA ASP A 65 7.38 -4.79 3.77
C ASP A 65 7.47 -3.40 4.42
N GLU A 66 7.49 -2.36 3.59
CA GLU A 66 7.91 -1.02 3.97
C GLU A 66 6.92 -0.35 4.93
N PHE A 67 5.64 -0.48 4.64
CA PHE A 67 4.57 0.13 5.43
C PHE A 67 4.48 -0.51 6.82
N SER A 68 4.49 -1.85 6.89
CA SER A 68 4.52 -2.58 8.17
C SER A 68 5.76 -2.25 9.00
N ARG A 69 6.93 -2.06 8.36
CA ARG A 69 8.13 -1.60 9.06
C ARG A 69 7.91 -0.21 9.68
N LEU A 70 7.31 0.73 8.94
CA LEU A 70 7.05 2.09 9.45
C LEU A 70 6.03 2.08 10.58
N LEU A 71 4.95 1.32 10.47
CA LEU A 71 3.97 1.12 11.55
C LEU A 71 4.65 0.62 12.82
N ASN A 72 5.52 -0.38 12.71
CA ASN A 72 6.25 -0.93 13.86
C ASN A 72 7.25 0.06 14.47
N VAL A 73 8.00 0.81 13.66
CA VAL A 73 8.99 1.78 14.15
C VAL A 73 8.33 2.99 14.80
N THR A 74 7.13 3.36 14.34
CA THR A 74 6.36 4.48 14.86
C THR A 74 5.34 4.07 15.93
N ASP A 75 5.29 2.79 16.30
CA ASP A 75 4.31 2.20 17.22
C ASP A 75 2.87 2.65 16.89
N THR A 76 2.53 2.61 15.60
CA THR A 76 1.27 3.11 15.04
C THR A 76 0.46 1.96 14.46
N GLU A 77 -0.82 1.89 14.79
CA GLU A 77 -1.74 0.97 14.13
C GLU A 77 -2.08 1.46 12.71
N ILE A 78 -2.33 0.53 11.77
CA ILE A 78 -2.65 0.90 10.39
C ILE A 78 -3.91 1.77 10.27
N SER A 79 -4.87 1.62 11.20
CA SER A 79 -6.06 2.47 11.30
C SER A 79 -5.76 3.92 11.67
N ASP A 80 -4.64 4.16 12.34
CA ASP A 80 -4.19 5.50 12.77
C ASP A 80 -3.09 6.06 11.85
N SER A 81 -2.77 5.35 10.77
CA SER A 81 -1.80 5.80 9.79
C SER A 81 -2.19 7.16 9.20
N ARG A 82 -1.21 8.05 9.16
CA ARG A 82 -1.31 9.36 8.49
C ARG A 82 -1.28 9.26 6.97
N VAL A 83 -0.89 8.11 6.44
CA VAL A 83 -0.89 7.82 5.01
C VAL A 83 -2.16 7.07 4.68
N SER A 84 -2.99 7.68 3.84
CA SER A 84 -4.22 7.06 3.32
C SER A 84 -3.91 6.03 2.21
N PRO A 85 -4.83 5.08 1.97
CA PRO A 85 -4.73 4.15 0.85
C PRO A 85 -4.51 4.84 -0.50
N GLU A 86 -5.17 5.97 -0.72
CA GLU A 86 -5.04 6.82 -1.91
C GLU A 86 -3.62 7.39 -2.05
N GLN A 87 -3.07 7.95 -0.98
CA GLN A 87 -1.72 8.50 -0.97
C GLN A 87 -0.66 7.42 -1.23
N LEU A 88 -0.81 6.22 -0.66
CA LEU A 88 0.06 5.09 -0.97
C LEU A 88 -0.02 4.73 -2.45
N CYS A 89 -1.23 4.59 -3.01
CA CYS A 89 -1.41 4.27 -4.43
C CYS A 89 -0.82 5.33 -5.37
N GLN A 90 -0.90 6.62 -5.01
CA GLN A 90 -0.25 7.70 -5.75
C GLN A 90 1.28 7.57 -5.75
N LEU A 91 1.88 7.25 -4.60
CA LEU A 91 3.32 6.98 -4.52
C LEU A 91 3.72 5.82 -5.43
N LEU A 92 2.96 4.72 -5.39
CA LEU A 92 3.20 3.54 -6.23
C LEU A 92 3.08 3.85 -7.73
N ASP A 93 2.15 4.74 -8.11
CA ASP A 93 2.00 5.18 -9.50
C ASP A 93 3.21 6.00 -9.97
N LEU A 94 3.81 6.82 -9.11
CA LEU A 94 5.04 7.55 -9.42
C LEU A 94 6.23 6.62 -9.63
N ILE A 95 6.32 5.52 -8.87
CA ILE A 95 7.32 4.46 -9.10
C ILE A 95 7.06 3.79 -10.46
N GLN A 96 5.80 3.45 -10.73
CA GLN A 96 5.41 2.75 -11.96
C GLN A 96 5.66 3.59 -13.22
N LYS A 97 5.46 4.91 -13.13
CA LYS A 97 5.78 5.89 -14.18
C LYS A 97 7.28 6.13 -14.33
N GLY A 98 8.11 5.60 -13.44
CA GLY A 98 9.56 5.81 -13.44
C GLY A 98 9.98 7.20 -12.96
N SER A 99 9.04 8.01 -12.43
CA SER A 99 9.33 9.36 -11.91
C SER A 99 10.28 9.33 -10.72
N ILE A 100 10.25 8.25 -9.94
CA ILE A 100 11.15 8.01 -8.80
C ILE A 100 11.66 6.57 -8.79
N SER A 101 12.79 6.34 -8.11
CA SER A 101 13.28 4.98 -7.85
C SER A 101 12.56 4.35 -6.66
N GLY A 102 12.62 3.01 -6.53
CA GLY A 102 12.12 2.33 -5.33
C GLY A 102 12.80 2.81 -4.05
N THR A 103 14.11 3.08 -4.09
CA THR A 103 14.86 3.64 -2.95
C THR A 103 14.35 5.04 -2.58
N SER A 104 14.14 5.91 -3.57
CA SER A 104 13.58 7.25 -3.36
C SER A 104 12.18 7.16 -2.77
N ALA A 105 11.35 6.23 -3.26
CA ALA A 105 9.99 6.06 -2.79
C ALA A 105 9.90 5.64 -1.31
N LYS A 106 10.86 4.87 -0.82
CA LYS A 106 10.95 4.53 0.62
C LYS A 106 11.17 5.78 1.48
N LEU A 107 12.09 6.65 1.07
CA LEU A 107 12.34 7.93 1.75
C LEU A 107 11.11 8.84 1.71
N VAL A 108 10.40 8.87 0.57
CA VAL A 108 9.16 9.63 0.43
C VAL A 108 8.09 9.08 1.37
N LEU A 109 7.86 7.75 1.40
CA LEU A 109 6.87 7.14 2.27
C LEU A 109 7.14 7.42 3.75
N GLU A 110 8.40 7.33 4.19
CA GLU A 110 8.79 7.66 5.55
C GLU A 110 8.46 9.13 5.91
N GLU A 111 8.68 10.07 5.00
CA GLU A 111 8.30 11.46 5.23
C GLU A 111 6.78 11.70 5.19
N MET A 112 6.05 10.97 4.34
CA MET A 112 4.59 10.98 4.34
C MET A 112 4.04 10.56 5.70
N PHE A 113 4.59 9.50 6.30
CA PHE A 113 4.23 9.06 7.65
C PHE A 113 4.49 10.14 8.71
N ASN A 114 5.64 10.82 8.63
CA ASN A 114 6.03 11.83 9.62
C ASN A 114 5.26 13.15 9.49
N THR A 115 4.91 13.55 8.26
CA THR A 115 4.44 14.92 7.96
C THR A 115 3.01 15.01 7.43
N SER A 116 2.39 13.87 7.06
CA SER A 116 1.10 13.82 6.34
C SER A 116 1.09 14.53 4.98
N LYS A 117 2.26 14.94 4.46
CA LYS A 117 2.36 15.54 3.12
C LYS A 117 2.19 14.49 2.03
N ASP A 118 1.75 14.94 0.86
CA ASP A 118 1.63 14.09 -0.32
C ASP A 118 3.00 13.79 -0.95
N ALA A 119 3.09 12.63 -1.60
CA ALA A 119 4.31 12.16 -2.26
C ALA A 119 4.87 13.18 -3.26
N ALA A 120 3.99 13.82 -4.05
CA ALA A 120 4.39 14.80 -5.06
C ALA A 120 5.11 16.01 -4.44
N ASP A 121 4.55 16.56 -3.35
CA ASP A 121 5.14 17.71 -2.65
C ASP A 121 6.51 17.38 -2.07
N ILE A 122 6.65 16.19 -1.48
CA ILE A 122 7.92 15.70 -0.92
C ILE A 122 8.98 15.55 -2.01
N ILE A 123 8.61 14.95 -3.15
CA ILE A 123 9.52 14.73 -4.28
C ILE A 123 10.04 16.06 -4.81
N THR A 124 9.16 17.05 -4.98
CA THR A 124 9.52 18.40 -5.41
C THR A 124 10.43 19.09 -4.38
N GLN A 125 10.10 19.03 -3.09
CA GLN A 125 10.87 19.67 -2.02
C GLN A 125 12.28 19.09 -1.88
N ARG A 126 12.45 17.78 -2.10
CA ARG A 126 13.73 17.09 -1.94
C ARG A 126 14.53 16.89 -3.22
N GLY A 127 13.99 17.28 -4.37
CA GLY A 127 14.64 17.07 -5.67
C GLY A 127 14.86 15.58 -5.99
N LEU A 128 13.92 14.71 -5.58
CA LEU A 128 14.06 13.25 -5.69
C LEU A 128 13.58 12.68 -7.05
N SER A 129 13.14 13.55 -7.96
CA SER A 129 12.74 13.16 -9.31
C SER A 129 13.92 12.59 -10.09
N LYS A 130 13.69 11.51 -10.85
CA LYS A 130 14.64 11.11 -11.89
C LYS A 130 14.62 12.16 -13.01
N GLY A 131 15.81 12.70 -13.33
CA GLY A 131 16.03 13.53 -14.52
C GLY A 131 16.06 12.71 -15.80
#